data_AF-A0A7S2W4C0-F1
#
_entry.id   AF-A0A7S2W4C0-F1
#
_cell.length_a   1.000
_cell.length_b   1.000
_cell.length_c   1.000
_cell.angle_alpha   90.00
_cell.angle_beta   90.00
_cell.angle_gamma   90.00
#
_symmetry.space_group_name_H-M   'P 1'
#
loop_
_entity.id
_entity.type
_entity.pdbx_description
1 polymer ?
#
loop_
_entity_poly.entity_id
_entity_poly.type
_entity_poly.pdbx_seq_one_letter_code
_entity_poly.pdbx_strand_id
1 'polypeptide(L)'
;MGAVLSSAYWLVSGSAQCPSLFWLEWLRVNGDLVCLQLKSLGNVKGVSLYQWLAFQFETYVLLSIEVNHRMEIALDKVLGRGKEDFLLRGLPHVDTAQPPTYFGVGSFFFGRKNKKMGSAEMGVDKPTVREIVLVGGGHSHAFVIKNFGMNPEPGTTITLISPSVETPYSGMLPGFVSGQYSREECHIDLMRLCQFAHVRLIQGAVYKIDTSEQTVYVLGGDEEIDRPPVRYDVLSIDIGSSPALLSPGLVGEQLCPTPVKPISEFSSKWDKLMHTVVISKKKEFVVAVVGAGAGGVELMLSMEARLENVLATYPNAPTVKFVLVANKGVVCPSHNIRVQSIFARILKEREILVLLNFQVESIDGSRLVAADGRAIEIDECIWCTNASAQEWLADSGLATNTGGFLRVKDTLQSENVENIFGAGDCADMINHPRPKAGVFAVRQGPPLAANLRRYVRKLINPSNAGPLEHYYPQSSFLGIIGTGTKYCVASRGEMALEGEWLYALKDWIDRKWMAGYSSQLPLMSRPDGDEEEDVNDSLKKLTKASAMRCGGCGAKVGKSVLERVMSGMSPPTRPEVTIGLDAPDDCAVITFGDTKQGALVAQTVDFFSIFYRRPLCFRPDCHKPRAK
;
A
#
# COMPACT_ATOMS: atom_id res chain seq x y z
N MET A 1 -18.54 36.76 -4.65
CA MET A 1 -19.07 36.88 -6.02
C MET A 1 -17.98 36.43 -6.97
N GLY A 2 -18.05 35.19 -7.47
CA GLY A 2 -16.99 34.58 -8.30
C GLY A 2 -17.13 34.97 -9.77
N ALA A 3 -16.01 35.33 -10.40
CA ALA A 3 -15.93 35.70 -11.81
C ALA A 3 -15.95 34.45 -12.73
N VAL A 4 -16.68 34.55 -13.85
CA VAL A 4 -16.69 33.55 -14.95
C VAL A 4 -15.37 33.64 -15.71
N LEU A 5 -14.63 32.53 -15.83
CA LEU A 5 -13.21 32.57 -16.23
C LEU A 5 -12.87 32.05 -17.64
N SER A 6 -13.77 31.41 -18.41
CA SER A 6 -13.62 31.21 -19.87
C SER A 6 -14.77 30.41 -20.47
N SER A 7 -14.98 30.57 -21.77
CA SER A 7 -15.89 29.78 -22.62
C SER A 7 -15.08 29.02 -23.67
N ALA A 8 -15.38 27.73 -23.87
CA ALA A 8 -14.75 26.90 -24.90
C ALA A 8 -15.80 26.09 -25.66
N TYR A 9 -15.66 26.02 -26.98
CA TYR A 9 -16.54 25.25 -27.88
C TYR A 9 -15.94 23.88 -28.16
N TRP A 10 -16.77 22.83 -28.11
CA TRP A 10 -16.39 21.48 -28.54
C TRP A 10 -17.38 20.95 -29.59
N LEU A 11 -16.83 20.35 -30.65
CA LEU A 11 -17.54 19.60 -31.68
C LEU A 11 -17.47 18.12 -31.34
N VAL A 12 -18.60 17.47 -31.10
CA VAL A 12 -18.68 16.01 -30.96
C VAL A 12 -19.15 15.44 -32.31
N SER A 13 -18.26 14.73 -33.01
CA SER A 13 -18.62 14.06 -34.27
C SER A 13 -19.24 12.68 -34.00
N GLY A 14 -20.57 12.59 -34.01
CA GLY A 14 -21.32 11.36 -34.20
C GLY A 14 -21.83 11.26 -35.64
N SER A 15 -21.74 10.07 -36.24
CA SER A 15 -22.22 9.67 -37.58
C SER A 15 -22.79 10.76 -38.51
N ALA A 16 -21.99 11.16 -39.50
CA ALA A 16 -22.22 11.79 -40.81
C ALA A 16 -23.45 12.70 -41.15
N GLN A 17 -24.45 12.96 -40.31
CA GLN A 17 -25.62 13.74 -40.75
C GLN A 17 -26.19 14.82 -39.81
N CYS A 18 -25.62 15.09 -38.63
CA CYS A 18 -25.94 16.34 -37.90
C CYS A 18 -24.93 16.64 -36.77
N PRO A 19 -24.06 17.66 -36.88
CA PRO A 19 -23.23 18.07 -35.75
C PRO A 19 -24.06 18.86 -34.73
N SER A 20 -23.97 18.50 -33.45
CA SER A 20 -24.58 19.24 -32.34
C SER A 20 -23.51 20.06 -31.62
N LEU A 21 -23.69 21.38 -31.51
CA LEU A 21 -22.83 22.24 -30.69
C LEU A 21 -23.31 22.24 -29.24
N PHE A 22 -22.40 21.98 -28.31
CA PHE A 22 -22.66 22.06 -26.88
C PHE A 22 -21.84 23.19 -26.24
N TRP A 23 -22.48 23.90 -25.33
CA TRP A 23 -21.88 24.96 -24.52
C TRP A 23 -21.84 24.53 -23.06
N LEU A 24 -20.67 24.72 -22.43
CA LEU A 24 -20.37 24.33 -21.06
C LEU A 24 -19.89 25.54 -20.27
N GLU A 25 -20.49 25.75 -19.10
CA GLU A 25 -20.08 26.78 -18.15
C GLU A 25 -19.48 26.17 -16.89
N TRP A 26 -18.34 26.71 -16.47
CA TRP A 26 -17.56 26.25 -15.33
C TRP A 26 -17.49 27.33 -14.25
N LEU A 27 -17.59 26.93 -12.99
CA LEU A 27 -17.41 27.82 -11.85
C LEU A 27 -16.39 27.26 -10.87
N ARG A 28 -15.70 28.17 -10.16
CA ARG A 28 -14.76 27.81 -9.12
C ARG A 28 -15.39 28.06 -7.76
N VAL A 29 -15.54 27.00 -6.96
CA VAL A 29 -16.05 27.07 -5.59
C VAL A 29 -15.07 26.36 -4.67
N ASN A 30 -14.55 27.07 -3.66
CA ASN A 30 -13.56 26.56 -2.69
C ASN A 30 -12.31 25.90 -3.31
N GLY A 31 -11.88 26.38 -4.50
CA GLY A 31 -10.69 25.90 -5.20
C GLY A 31 -10.98 24.84 -6.26
N ASP A 32 -12.13 24.16 -6.20
CA ASP A 32 -12.54 23.11 -7.14
C ASP A 32 -13.33 23.67 -8.33
N LEU A 33 -13.14 23.04 -9.49
CA LEU A 33 -13.81 23.36 -10.75
C LEU A 33 -15.08 22.53 -10.89
N VAL A 34 -16.24 23.20 -10.95
CA VAL A 34 -17.56 22.58 -11.00
C VAL A 34 -18.25 22.96 -12.31
N CYS A 35 -18.72 21.95 -13.06
CA CYS A 35 -19.52 22.15 -14.26
C CYS A 35 -20.96 22.50 -13.87
N LEU A 36 -21.44 23.69 -14.26
CA LEU A 36 -22.77 24.18 -13.87
C LEU A 36 -23.87 23.89 -14.87
N GLN A 37 -23.57 23.92 -16.18
CA GLN A 37 -24.62 23.84 -17.20
C GLN A 37 -24.11 23.27 -18.51
N LEU A 38 -24.93 22.42 -19.15
CA LEU A 38 -24.72 21.87 -20.49
C LEU A 38 -25.91 22.33 -21.35
N LYS A 39 -25.67 23.20 -22.33
CA LYS A 39 -26.69 23.71 -23.26
C LYS A 39 -26.42 23.21 -24.67
N SER A 40 -27.44 22.65 -25.33
CA SER A 40 -27.42 22.39 -26.78
C SER A 40 -27.73 23.70 -27.52
N LEU A 41 -26.97 23.99 -28.58
CA LEU A 41 -27.17 25.15 -29.47
C LEU A 41 -27.99 24.83 -30.73
N GLY A 42 -28.77 23.75 -30.73
CA GLY A 42 -29.68 23.38 -31.81
C GLY A 42 -31.15 23.38 -31.36
N ASN A 43 -32.04 23.87 -32.23
CA ASN A 43 -33.50 23.85 -32.05
C ASN A 43 -34.01 22.39 -31.99
N VAL A 44 -33.95 21.78 -30.81
CA VAL A 44 -34.64 20.53 -30.52
C VAL A 44 -35.86 20.88 -29.67
N LYS A 45 -37.03 20.95 -30.31
CA LYS A 45 -38.30 21.09 -29.58
C LYS A 45 -38.53 19.83 -28.75
N GLY A 46 -38.60 19.97 -27.42
CA GLY A 46 -39.22 18.97 -26.55
C GLY A 46 -38.38 18.32 -25.45
N VAL A 47 -37.25 18.89 -25.01
CA VAL A 47 -36.49 18.33 -23.86
C VAL A 47 -36.71 19.17 -22.60
N SER A 48 -37.40 18.59 -21.62
CA SER A 48 -37.49 19.10 -20.24
C SER A 48 -36.30 18.57 -19.44
N LEU A 49 -35.46 19.46 -18.90
CA LEU A 49 -34.25 19.09 -18.16
C LEU A 49 -34.56 19.08 -16.66
N TYR A 50 -34.67 17.89 -16.03
CA TYR A 50 -34.63 17.76 -14.57
C TYR A 50 -33.23 17.33 -14.11
N GLN A 51 -32.70 18.03 -13.10
CA GLN A 51 -31.36 17.86 -12.54
C GLN A 51 -31.24 16.62 -11.64
N TRP A 52 -30.09 15.92 -11.71
CA TRP A 52 -29.57 15.07 -10.62
C TRP A 52 -28.03 15.13 -10.54
N LEU A 53 -27.53 15.24 -9.30
CA LEU A 53 -26.12 15.13 -8.89
C LEU A 53 -25.65 13.67 -8.92
N ALA A 54 -24.41 13.42 -9.37
CA ALA A 54 -23.76 12.10 -9.25
C ALA A 54 -22.44 12.20 -8.47
N PHE A 55 -22.40 11.46 -7.35
CA PHE A 55 -21.19 11.05 -6.64
C PHE A 55 -20.57 9.84 -7.38
N GLN A 56 -19.25 9.85 -7.56
CA GLN A 56 -18.53 8.79 -8.27
C GLN A 56 -17.88 7.81 -7.29
N PHE A 57 -18.29 6.54 -7.36
CA PHE A 57 -17.43 5.35 -7.43
C PHE A 57 -18.24 4.22 -8.11
N GLU A 58 -17.57 3.41 -8.92
CA GLU A 58 -18.05 2.24 -9.70
C GLU A 58 -18.60 2.48 -11.13
N THR A 59 -17.71 2.17 -12.09
CA THR A 59 -17.85 1.39 -13.34
C THR A 59 -19.14 1.32 -14.18
N TYR A 60 -20.08 2.26 -14.15
CA TYR A 60 -21.09 2.42 -15.22
C TYR A 60 -21.49 3.89 -15.42
N VAL A 61 -21.73 4.31 -16.67
CA VAL A 61 -22.45 5.56 -16.99
C VAL A 61 -23.86 5.14 -17.40
N LEU A 62 -24.88 5.50 -16.62
CA LEU A 62 -26.27 5.33 -16.99
C LEU A 62 -26.74 6.60 -17.70
N LEU A 63 -27.02 6.52 -18.99
CA LEU A 63 -27.72 7.56 -19.74
C LEU A 63 -29.15 7.05 -20.02
N SER A 64 -30.15 7.67 -19.42
CA SER A 64 -31.54 7.52 -19.89
C SER A 64 -31.83 8.65 -20.88
N ILE A 65 -32.19 8.31 -22.10
CA ILE A 65 -32.71 9.26 -23.07
C ILE A 65 -34.18 8.90 -23.31
N GLU A 66 -35.08 9.84 -23.03
CA GLU A 66 -36.49 9.70 -23.36
C GLU A 66 -36.67 10.10 -24.83
N VAL A 67 -36.98 9.14 -25.70
CA VAL A 67 -37.35 9.41 -27.09
C VAL A 67 -38.76 8.86 -27.30
N ASN A 68 -39.71 9.76 -27.59
CA ASN A 68 -41.10 9.41 -27.93
C ASN A 68 -41.75 8.38 -27.00
N HIS A 69 -41.72 8.63 -25.69
CA HIS A 69 -42.42 7.86 -24.65
C HIS A 69 -42.03 6.36 -24.54
N ARG A 70 -40.83 5.98 -24.99
CA ARG A 70 -40.20 4.71 -24.59
C ARG A 70 -38.91 5.00 -23.83
N MET A 71 -38.77 4.40 -22.65
CA MET A 71 -37.47 4.34 -21.96
C MET A 71 -36.62 3.25 -22.60
N GLU A 72 -35.52 3.63 -23.22
CA GLU A 72 -34.43 2.71 -23.54
C GLU A 72 -33.27 2.94 -22.56
N ILE A 73 -32.85 1.87 -21.88
CA ILE A 73 -31.65 1.86 -21.03
C ILE A 73 -30.50 1.37 -21.89
N ALA A 74 -29.60 2.26 -22.30
CA ALA A 74 -28.35 1.87 -22.95
C ALA A 74 -27.26 1.64 -21.89
N LEU A 75 -26.84 0.38 -21.74
CA LEU A 75 -25.63 0.01 -21.00
C LEU A 75 -24.49 -0.08 -22.01
N ASP A 76 -23.63 0.94 -22.07
CA ASP A 76 -22.49 0.89 -22.98
C ASP A 76 -21.27 0.24 -22.32
N LYS A 77 -20.71 -0.76 -23.01
CA LYS A 77 -19.52 -1.53 -22.61
C LYS A 77 -18.43 -1.17 -23.62
N VAL A 78 -17.53 -0.27 -23.25
CA VAL A 78 -16.40 0.10 -24.13
C VAL A 78 -15.38 -1.04 -24.16
N LEU A 79 -15.64 -2.05 -24.99
CA LEU A 79 -14.69 -3.07 -25.42
C LEU A 79 -14.85 -3.24 -26.93
N GLY A 80 -13.82 -2.84 -27.68
CA GLY A 80 -13.77 -3.06 -29.12
C GLY A 80 -13.65 -4.55 -29.43
N ARG A 81 -14.64 -5.10 -30.16
CA ARG A 81 -14.52 -6.11 -31.25
C ARG A 81 -15.93 -6.52 -31.74
N GLY A 82 -16.08 -6.55 -33.07
CA GLY A 82 -16.99 -7.43 -33.83
C GLY A 82 -18.51 -7.25 -33.65
N LYS A 83 -19.17 -6.71 -34.68
CA LYS A 83 -20.62 -6.91 -34.92
C LYS A 83 -20.89 -8.41 -35.12
N GLU A 84 -21.88 -8.96 -34.41
CA GLU A 84 -22.96 -9.79 -34.96
C GLU A 84 -23.97 -10.20 -33.86
N ASP A 85 -25.24 -9.90 -34.15
CA ASP A 85 -26.53 -10.44 -33.70
C ASP A 85 -26.83 -10.76 -32.22
N PHE A 86 -27.73 -9.96 -31.62
CA PHE A 86 -28.68 -10.43 -30.60
C PHE A 86 -30.09 -9.87 -30.84
N LEU A 87 -31.01 -10.80 -31.12
CA LEU A 87 -32.45 -10.62 -31.34
C LEU A 87 -33.19 -10.20 -30.06
N LEU A 88 -34.09 -9.21 -30.20
CA LEU A 88 -35.05 -8.73 -29.20
C LEU A 88 -36.16 -9.75 -28.92
N ARG A 89 -36.44 -10.03 -27.64
CA ARG A 89 -37.74 -10.54 -27.17
C ARG A 89 -38.18 -9.84 -25.87
N GLY A 90 -39.15 -8.92 -26.01
CA GLY A 90 -40.36 -8.78 -25.20
C GLY A 90 -40.29 -8.30 -23.75
N LEU A 91 -40.70 -7.05 -23.50
CA LEU A 91 -41.31 -6.60 -22.24
C LEU A 91 -42.59 -5.77 -22.52
N PRO A 92 -43.61 -5.78 -21.64
CA PRO A 92 -44.98 -5.38 -21.96
C PRO A 92 -45.27 -3.87 -21.80
N HIS A 93 -46.29 -3.43 -22.54
CA HIS A 93 -46.86 -2.08 -22.61
C HIS A 93 -47.53 -1.62 -21.30
N VAL A 94 -47.35 -0.35 -20.92
CA VAL A 94 -48.25 0.37 -20.00
C VAL A 94 -48.69 1.67 -20.68
N ASP A 95 -50.00 1.89 -20.69
CA ASP A 95 -50.72 2.92 -21.45
C ASP A 95 -50.84 4.24 -20.64
N THR A 96 -50.69 5.39 -21.31
CA THR A 96 -50.72 6.74 -20.71
C THR A 96 -51.97 7.50 -21.12
N ALA A 97 -52.82 7.92 -20.17
CA ALA A 97 -53.86 8.90 -20.43
C ALA A 97 -54.24 9.71 -19.16
N GLN A 98 -53.77 10.97 -19.05
CA GLN A 98 -54.56 12.21 -18.76
C GLN A 98 -53.66 13.43 -18.42
N PRO A 99 -54.08 14.69 -18.74
CA PRO A 99 -53.29 15.92 -18.63
C PRO A 99 -53.46 16.66 -17.26
N PRO A 100 -52.69 17.73 -16.95
CA PRO A 100 -52.32 18.06 -15.57
C PRO A 100 -53.31 19.01 -14.88
N THR A 101 -53.55 18.79 -13.59
CA THR A 101 -54.10 19.77 -12.65
C THR A 101 -53.03 20.18 -11.65
N TYR A 102 -52.78 21.49 -11.58
CA TYR A 102 -51.96 22.12 -10.54
C TYR A 102 -52.61 21.90 -9.17
N PHE A 103 -51.93 21.22 -8.25
CA PHE A 103 -52.20 21.31 -6.81
C PHE A 103 -50.88 21.42 -6.04
N GLY A 104 -50.90 22.32 -5.06
CA GLY A 104 -49.74 22.84 -4.36
C GLY A 104 -49.07 21.91 -3.35
N VAL A 105 -48.01 22.48 -2.79
CA VAL A 105 -47.08 21.92 -1.81
C VAL A 105 -47.81 21.13 -0.71
N GLY A 106 -47.57 19.82 -0.67
CA GLY A 106 -48.03 18.92 0.37
C GLY A 106 -47.21 17.64 0.36
N SER A 107 -46.38 17.46 1.39
CA SER A 107 -45.58 16.26 1.62
C SER A 107 -46.47 15.02 1.73
N PHE A 108 -46.50 14.19 0.69
CA PHE A 108 -47.07 12.84 0.76
C PHE A 108 -45.95 11.80 0.81
N PHE A 109 -45.78 11.27 2.03
CA PHE A 109 -45.11 10.00 2.29
C PHE A 109 -45.86 8.87 1.57
N PHE A 110 -45.18 8.12 0.71
CA PHE A 110 -45.59 6.76 0.35
C PHE A 110 -44.46 5.79 0.69
N GLY A 111 -44.76 4.89 1.63
CA GLY A 111 -43.82 4.00 2.27
C GLY A 111 -43.20 2.97 1.34
N ARG A 112 -41.86 2.93 1.34
CA ARG A 112 -41.12 1.70 1.06
C ARG A 112 -41.12 0.85 2.32
N LYS A 113 -41.64 -0.37 2.21
CA LYS A 113 -41.46 -1.43 3.21
C LYS A 113 -39.96 -1.59 3.47
N ASN A 114 -39.51 -1.11 4.62
CA ASN A 114 -38.22 -1.45 5.20
C ASN A 114 -38.19 -2.96 5.44
N LYS A 115 -37.51 -3.70 4.58
CA LYS A 115 -36.85 -4.93 5.01
C LYS A 115 -35.83 -4.46 6.04
N LYS A 116 -36.06 -4.75 7.32
CA LYS A 116 -35.10 -4.53 8.41
C LYS A 116 -33.77 -5.15 7.98
N MET A 117 -32.85 -4.33 7.50
CA MET A 117 -31.45 -4.67 7.38
C MET A 117 -30.94 -4.57 8.80
N GLY A 118 -30.69 -5.72 9.43
CA GLY A 118 -30.21 -5.77 10.81
C GLY A 118 -28.98 -4.87 10.93
N SER A 119 -29.04 -3.97 11.90
CA SER A 119 -27.88 -3.27 12.43
C SER A 119 -26.80 -4.30 12.74
N ALA A 120 -25.62 -4.14 12.14
CA ALA A 120 -24.46 -4.92 12.53
C ALA A 120 -24.06 -4.45 13.93
N GLU A 121 -24.46 -5.21 14.95
CA GLU A 121 -23.94 -5.09 16.30
C GLU A 121 -22.40 -5.22 16.25
N MET A 122 -21.70 -4.12 16.48
CA MET A 122 -20.28 -4.13 16.82
C MET A 122 -20.14 -4.51 18.30
N GLY A 123 -19.22 -5.44 18.60
CA GLY A 123 -18.73 -5.63 19.96
C GLY A 123 -19.31 -6.79 20.74
N VAL A 124 -19.41 -7.99 20.14
CA VAL A 124 -19.22 -9.23 20.91
C VAL A 124 -17.98 -9.89 20.36
N ASP A 125 -16.96 -10.07 21.21
CA ASP A 125 -15.69 -10.74 20.92
C ASP A 125 -15.98 -12.20 20.52
N LYS A 126 -16.30 -12.42 19.24
CA LYS A 126 -16.53 -13.76 18.69
C LYS A 126 -15.19 -14.50 18.73
N PRO A 127 -15.16 -15.77 19.17
CA PRO A 127 -13.91 -16.51 19.30
C PRO A 127 -13.14 -16.48 17.97
N THR A 128 -11.85 -16.15 18.03
CA THR A 128 -10.96 -16.26 16.86
C THR A 128 -10.97 -17.70 16.38
N VAL A 129 -11.35 -17.91 15.12
CA VAL A 129 -11.42 -19.24 14.49
C VAL A 129 -10.30 -19.43 13.48
N ARG A 130 -9.83 -18.36 12.82
CA ARG A 130 -8.83 -18.43 11.74
C ARG A 130 -7.77 -17.33 11.83
N GLU A 131 -6.54 -17.68 11.49
CA GLU A 131 -5.39 -16.78 11.43
C GLU A 131 -4.95 -16.52 9.97
N ILE A 132 -4.97 -15.26 9.56
CA ILE A 132 -4.32 -14.79 8.33
C ILE A 132 -2.95 -14.22 8.67
N VAL A 133 -1.90 -14.72 8.03
CA VAL A 133 -0.56 -14.11 8.11
C VAL A 133 -0.24 -13.39 6.81
N LEU A 134 0.13 -12.12 6.92
CA LEU A 134 0.59 -11.27 5.84
C LEU A 134 2.12 -11.12 5.96
N VAL A 135 2.87 -11.57 4.96
CA VAL A 135 4.33 -11.45 4.90
C VAL A 135 4.71 -10.29 3.99
N GLY A 136 5.36 -9.27 4.56
CA GLY A 136 5.74 -8.03 3.89
C GLY A 136 4.66 -6.95 3.97
N GLY A 137 5.06 -5.71 4.26
CA GLY A 137 4.18 -4.54 4.29
C GLY A 137 4.01 -3.87 2.92
N GLY A 138 3.95 -4.62 1.83
CA GLY A 138 3.82 -4.06 0.49
C GLY A 138 2.48 -3.35 0.24
N HIS A 139 2.36 -2.72 -0.93
CA HIS A 139 1.21 -1.87 -1.28
C HIS A 139 -0.12 -2.64 -1.28
N SER A 140 -0.11 -3.92 -1.65
CA SER A 140 -1.30 -4.76 -1.68
C SER A 140 -1.72 -5.12 -0.27
N HIS A 141 -0.76 -5.46 0.61
CA HIS A 141 -1.05 -5.72 2.02
C HIS A 141 -1.47 -4.46 2.78
N ALA A 142 -0.90 -3.29 2.49
CA ALA A 142 -1.38 -2.03 3.07
C ALA A 142 -2.86 -1.80 2.74
N PHE A 143 -3.28 -2.08 1.50
CA PHE A 143 -4.68 -2.06 1.12
C PHE A 143 -5.51 -3.10 1.89
N VAL A 144 -5.04 -4.35 1.98
CA VAL A 144 -5.73 -5.42 2.73
C VAL A 144 -5.97 -5.00 4.17
N ILE A 145 -4.94 -4.52 4.86
CA ILE A 145 -5.04 -4.10 6.27
C ILE A 145 -6.06 -2.97 6.41
N LYS A 146 -5.98 -1.93 5.56
CA LYS A 146 -6.97 -0.84 5.55
C LYS A 146 -8.38 -1.38 5.32
N ASN A 147 -8.57 -2.25 4.33
CA ASN A 147 -9.88 -2.80 3.99
C ASN A 147 -10.48 -3.65 5.12
N PHE A 148 -9.66 -4.45 5.80
CA PHE A 148 -10.08 -5.23 6.96
C PHE A 148 -10.33 -4.37 8.20
N GLY A 149 -9.60 -3.27 8.39
CA GLY A 149 -9.92 -2.29 9.44
C GLY A 149 -11.25 -1.57 9.20
N MET A 150 -11.54 -1.22 7.93
CA MET A 150 -12.83 -0.60 7.57
C MET A 150 -14.01 -1.57 7.67
N ASN A 151 -13.78 -2.85 7.38
CA ASN A 151 -14.82 -3.88 7.41
C ASN A 151 -14.24 -5.16 8.05
N PRO A 152 -14.23 -5.30 9.39
CA PRO A 152 -13.64 -6.48 10.03
C PRO A 152 -14.30 -7.79 9.58
N GLU A 153 -13.49 -8.84 9.41
CA GLU A 153 -14.00 -10.19 9.09
C GLU A 153 -14.22 -10.99 10.39
N PRO A 154 -15.46 -11.37 10.73
CA PRO A 154 -15.73 -12.06 12.00
C PRO A 154 -14.96 -13.38 12.13
N GLY A 155 -14.47 -13.67 13.35
CA GLY A 155 -13.75 -14.91 13.64
C GLY A 155 -12.36 -15.01 13.01
N THR A 156 -11.83 -13.90 12.49
CA THR A 156 -10.53 -13.83 11.82
C THR A 156 -9.57 -12.94 12.60
N THR A 157 -8.33 -13.39 12.78
CA THR A 157 -7.23 -12.55 13.27
C THR A 157 -6.18 -12.42 12.16
N ILE A 158 -5.55 -11.25 12.10
CA ILE A 158 -4.53 -10.95 11.09
C ILE A 158 -3.23 -10.60 11.79
N THR A 159 -2.13 -11.18 11.28
CA THR A 159 -0.76 -10.85 11.68
C THR A 159 0.01 -10.36 10.47
N LEU A 160 0.58 -9.16 10.54
CA LEU A 160 1.58 -8.65 9.59
C LEU A 160 2.98 -8.96 10.10
N ILE A 161 3.82 -9.57 9.27
CA ILE A 161 5.25 -9.76 9.52
C ILE A 161 6.02 -8.91 8.52
N SER A 162 6.87 -8.01 9.00
CA SER A 162 7.65 -7.08 8.15
C SER A 162 8.97 -6.72 8.82
N PRO A 163 10.10 -6.63 8.11
CA PRO A 163 11.38 -6.22 8.70
C PRO A 163 11.36 -4.75 9.16
N SER A 164 10.56 -3.92 8.50
CA SER A 164 10.39 -2.50 8.80
C SER A 164 8.98 -2.19 9.30
N VAL A 165 8.88 -1.15 10.14
CA VAL A 165 7.63 -0.54 10.60
C VAL A 165 7.11 0.56 9.66
N GLU A 166 7.92 0.95 8.69
CA GLU A 166 7.59 1.89 7.63
C GLU A 166 7.81 1.24 6.26
N THR A 167 6.88 1.43 5.32
CA THR A 167 7.02 0.95 3.94
C THR A 167 7.02 2.14 2.97
N PRO A 168 8.02 2.26 2.07
CA PRO A 168 8.06 3.36 1.11
C PRO A 168 7.01 3.19 0.01
N TYR A 169 6.35 4.30 -0.34
CA TYR A 169 5.53 4.38 -1.54
C TYR A 169 6.43 4.64 -2.76
N SER A 170 6.67 3.58 -3.53
CA SER A 170 7.60 3.59 -4.67
C SER A 170 7.34 4.68 -5.71
N GLY A 171 6.08 5.12 -5.88
CA GLY A 171 5.72 6.18 -6.83
C GLY A 171 6.24 7.57 -6.46
N MET A 172 6.53 7.80 -5.18
CA MET A 172 7.08 9.07 -4.67
C MET A 172 8.60 9.05 -4.48
N LEU A 173 9.26 7.89 -4.68
CA LEU A 173 10.72 7.78 -4.50
C LEU A 173 11.51 8.82 -5.32
N PRO A 174 11.23 9.03 -6.63
CA PRO A 174 11.98 10.02 -7.39
C PRO A 174 11.73 11.46 -6.90
N GLY A 175 10.54 11.76 -6.38
CA GLY A 175 10.24 13.06 -5.78
C GLY A 175 10.96 13.27 -4.43
N PHE A 176 11.11 12.22 -3.64
CA PHE A 176 11.97 12.26 -2.44
C PHE A 176 13.42 12.53 -2.82
N VAL A 177 13.95 11.81 -3.82
CA VAL A 177 15.33 11.97 -4.29
C VAL A 177 15.59 13.37 -4.81
N SER A 178 14.64 13.97 -5.54
CA SER A 178 14.76 15.37 -6.00
C SER A 178 14.53 16.42 -4.90
N GLY A 179 14.14 16.01 -3.69
CA GLY A 179 13.87 16.89 -2.54
C GLY A 179 12.48 17.57 -2.57
N GLN A 180 11.53 17.03 -3.34
CA GLN A 180 10.14 17.50 -3.42
C GLN A 180 9.26 16.95 -2.29
N TYR A 181 9.67 15.84 -1.69
CA TYR A 181 8.98 15.16 -0.58
C TYR A 181 9.94 14.88 0.57
N SER A 182 9.42 14.92 1.81
CA SER A 182 10.13 14.40 2.97
C SER A 182 10.05 12.87 3.03
N ARG A 183 10.87 12.26 3.91
CA ARG A 183 10.82 10.82 4.14
C ARG A 183 9.44 10.41 4.66
N GLU A 184 8.90 11.15 5.60
CA GLU A 184 7.61 10.91 6.25
C GLU A 184 6.45 11.00 5.24
N GLU A 185 6.51 11.92 4.28
CA GLU A 185 5.49 12.05 3.23
C GLU A 185 5.46 10.85 2.26
N CYS A 186 6.58 10.14 2.13
CA CYS A 186 6.75 9.02 1.20
C CYS A 186 6.59 7.64 1.85
N HIS A 187 6.39 7.54 3.16
CA HIS A 187 6.33 6.27 3.86
C HIS A 187 4.96 6.04 4.51
N ILE A 188 4.42 4.83 4.36
CA ILE A 188 3.26 4.40 5.12
C ILE A 188 3.75 3.87 6.47
N ASP A 189 3.20 4.44 7.55
CA ASP A 189 3.38 3.96 8.92
C ASP A 189 2.55 2.68 9.14
N LEU A 190 3.21 1.53 9.08
CA LEU A 190 2.56 0.23 9.26
C LEU A 190 2.07 0.02 10.69
N MET A 191 2.70 0.66 11.69
CA MET A 191 2.22 0.57 13.08
C MET A 191 0.86 1.23 13.22
N ARG A 192 0.71 2.47 12.74
CA ARG A 192 -0.58 3.19 12.76
C ARG A 192 -1.65 2.46 11.97
N LEU A 193 -1.29 1.96 10.79
CA LEU A 193 -2.22 1.21 9.95
C LEU A 193 -2.67 -0.10 10.61
N CYS A 194 -1.75 -0.84 11.24
CA CYS A 194 -2.08 -2.06 11.96
C CYS A 194 -2.91 -1.78 13.22
N GLN A 195 -2.61 -0.70 13.96
CA GLN A 195 -3.40 -0.27 15.12
C GLN A 195 -4.84 0.06 14.72
N PHE A 196 -5.01 0.82 13.63
CA PHE A 196 -6.33 1.13 13.07
C PHE A 196 -7.15 -0.13 12.75
N ALA A 197 -6.49 -1.16 12.21
CA ALA A 197 -7.17 -2.37 11.76
C ALA A 197 -7.16 -3.53 12.78
N HIS A 198 -6.71 -3.28 14.01
CA HIS A 198 -6.51 -4.32 15.04
C HIS A 198 -5.67 -5.53 14.55
N VAL A 199 -4.66 -5.26 13.72
CA VAL A 199 -3.73 -6.25 13.17
C VAL A 199 -2.51 -6.38 14.07
N ARG A 200 -2.07 -7.61 14.34
CA ARG A 200 -0.83 -7.85 15.08
C ARG A 200 0.36 -7.58 14.16
N LEU A 201 1.25 -6.67 14.55
CA LEU A 201 2.51 -6.43 13.84
C LEU A 201 3.67 -7.19 14.51
N ILE A 202 4.38 -7.99 13.73
CA ILE A 202 5.63 -8.66 14.12
C ILE A 202 6.76 -8.04 13.28
N GLN A 203 7.57 -7.18 13.89
CA GLN A 203 8.73 -6.60 13.22
C GLN A 203 9.86 -7.65 13.11
N GLY A 204 10.09 -8.21 11.94
CA GLY A 204 11.10 -9.24 11.67
C GLY A 204 11.11 -9.69 10.21
N ALA A 205 12.22 -10.27 9.77
CA ALA A 205 12.38 -10.76 8.40
C ALA A 205 11.95 -12.23 8.29
N VAL A 206 11.11 -12.56 7.30
CA VAL A 206 10.79 -13.96 7.00
C VAL A 206 11.90 -14.52 6.12
N TYR A 207 12.39 -15.70 6.48
CA TYR A 207 13.44 -16.40 5.72
C TYR A 207 13.04 -17.82 5.31
N LYS A 208 11.94 -18.36 5.83
CA LYS A 208 11.45 -19.70 5.47
C LYS A 208 9.95 -19.81 5.70
N ILE A 209 9.27 -20.48 4.76
CA ILE A 209 7.89 -20.93 4.90
C ILE A 209 7.89 -22.45 4.84
N ASP A 210 7.25 -23.08 5.82
CA ASP A 210 6.92 -24.50 5.78
C ASP A 210 5.45 -24.64 5.40
N THR A 211 5.20 -25.19 4.21
CA THR A 211 3.85 -25.37 3.66
C THR A 211 3.16 -26.62 4.22
N SER A 212 3.92 -27.61 4.72
CA SER A 212 3.37 -28.80 5.38
C SER A 212 2.88 -28.51 6.78
N GLU A 213 3.70 -27.83 7.60
CA GLU A 213 3.38 -27.46 8.98
C GLU A 213 2.61 -26.13 9.08
N GLN A 214 2.34 -25.49 7.93
CA GLN A 214 1.66 -24.19 7.83
C GLN A 214 2.25 -23.13 8.76
N THR A 215 3.58 -22.99 8.70
CA THR A 215 4.35 -22.18 9.64
C THR A 215 5.34 -21.27 8.91
N VAL A 216 5.53 -20.06 9.43
CA VAL A 216 6.48 -19.06 8.93
C VAL A 216 7.59 -18.85 9.95
N TYR A 217 8.84 -18.90 9.51
CA TYR A 217 10.01 -18.66 10.33
C TYR A 217 10.48 -17.23 10.15
N VAL A 218 10.78 -16.57 11.28
CA VAL A 218 11.00 -15.14 11.35
C VAL A 218 12.26 -14.85 12.13
N LEU A 219 13.17 -14.08 11.55
CA LEU A 219 14.32 -13.51 12.26
C LEU A 219 13.86 -12.35 13.13
N GLY A 220 14.53 -12.18 14.27
CA GLY A 220 14.39 -11.06 15.18
C GLY A 220 14.82 -9.73 14.53
N GLY A 221 14.63 -8.63 15.26
CA GLY A 221 14.99 -7.29 14.76
C GLY A 221 16.50 -7.11 14.51
N ASP A 222 17.33 -7.96 15.13
CA ASP A 222 18.78 -7.99 14.96
C ASP A 222 19.22 -8.95 13.83
N GLU A 223 18.28 -9.52 13.07
CA GLU A 223 18.48 -10.44 11.93
C GLU A 223 19.31 -11.72 12.20
N GLU A 224 19.78 -11.94 13.44
CA GLU A 224 20.59 -13.11 13.82
C GLU A 224 19.86 -14.10 14.74
N ILE A 225 18.77 -13.69 15.39
CA ILE A 225 18.08 -14.50 16.40
C ILE A 225 16.71 -14.93 15.89
N ASP A 226 16.46 -16.23 15.80
CA ASP A 226 15.15 -16.77 15.47
C ASP A 226 14.08 -16.36 16.50
N ARG A 227 12.95 -15.87 15.99
CA ARG A 227 11.71 -15.78 16.76
C ARG A 227 10.98 -17.12 16.73
N PRO A 228 10.09 -17.38 17.71
CA PRO A 228 9.16 -18.48 17.62
C PRO A 228 8.40 -18.45 16.28
N PRO A 229 8.33 -19.59 15.55
CA PRO A 229 7.65 -19.65 14.29
C PRO A 229 6.15 -19.29 14.41
N VAL A 230 5.59 -18.69 13.36
CA VAL A 230 4.21 -18.20 13.33
C VAL A 230 3.36 -19.12 12.46
N ARG A 231 2.39 -19.80 13.08
CA ARG A 231 1.41 -20.64 12.36
C ARG A 231 0.38 -19.77 11.61
N TYR A 232 -0.11 -20.26 10.47
CA TYR A 232 -1.18 -19.63 9.69
C TYR A 232 -2.25 -20.63 9.24
N ASP A 233 -3.49 -20.17 9.07
CA ASP A 233 -4.50 -20.88 8.27
C ASP A 233 -4.44 -20.41 6.81
N VAL A 234 -4.21 -19.10 6.62
CA VAL A 234 -4.08 -18.45 5.31
C VAL A 234 -2.84 -17.57 5.30
N LEU A 235 -2.03 -17.67 4.26
CA LEU A 235 -0.81 -16.86 4.11
C LEU A 235 -0.94 -15.96 2.88
N SER A 236 -0.42 -14.75 2.95
CA SER A 236 -0.24 -13.88 1.77
C SER A 236 1.16 -13.28 1.77
N ILE A 237 1.78 -13.18 0.60
CA ILE A 237 3.16 -12.71 0.42
C ILE A 237 3.17 -11.47 -0.48
N ASP A 238 3.68 -10.34 0.04
CA ASP A 238 3.84 -9.04 -0.65
C ASP A 238 5.13 -8.36 -0.16
N ILE A 239 6.27 -8.96 -0.50
CA ILE A 239 7.62 -8.62 0.00
C ILE A 239 8.44 -7.77 -0.98
N GLY A 240 7.82 -7.30 -2.08
CA GLY A 240 8.53 -6.56 -3.12
C GLY A 240 9.50 -7.44 -3.93
N SER A 241 10.57 -6.84 -4.44
CA SER A 241 11.60 -7.54 -5.22
C SER A 241 13.00 -7.20 -4.74
N SER A 242 13.93 -8.13 -5.00
CA SER A 242 15.36 -7.99 -4.76
C SER A 242 16.07 -7.36 -5.97
N PRO A 243 17.28 -6.81 -5.79
CA PRO A 243 18.09 -6.37 -6.91
C PRO A 243 18.67 -7.58 -7.66
N ALA A 244 18.54 -7.61 -8.99
CA ALA A 244 19.33 -8.51 -9.81
C ALA A 244 20.73 -7.90 -10.00
N LEU A 245 21.64 -8.20 -9.06
CA LEU A 245 23.03 -7.77 -9.13
C LEU A 245 23.81 -8.65 -10.10
N LEU A 246 24.96 -8.14 -10.55
CA LEU A 246 25.95 -8.94 -11.26
C LEU A 246 26.42 -10.11 -10.38
N SER A 247 26.76 -11.24 -11.01
CA SER A 247 27.25 -12.41 -10.29
C SER A 247 28.50 -12.09 -9.47
N PRO A 248 28.68 -12.71 -8.28
CA PRO A 248 29.90 -12.57 -7.50
C PRO A 248 31.15 -12.83 -8.35
N GLY A 249 32.14 -11.93 -8.30
CA GLY A 249 33.35 -11.99 -9.13
C GLY A 249 33.31 -11.11 -10.40
N LEU A 250 32.13 -10.63 -10.81
CA LEU A 250 31.98 -9.60 -11.85
C LEU A 250 31.93 -8.18 -11.27
N VAL A 251 32.00 -8.06 -9.95
CA VAL A 251 32.08 -6.80 -9.21
C VAL A 251 33.38 -6.83 -8.42
N GLY A 252 34.29 -5.91 -8.72
CA GLY A 252 35.55 -5.74 -8.01
C GLY A 252 35.33 -5.20 -6.58
N GLU A 253 36.31 -5.42 -5.72
CA GLU A 253 36.22 -5.07 -4.29
C GLU A 253 36.19 -3.55 -4.01
N GLN A 254 36.54 -2.71 -4.99
CA GLN A 254 36.70 -1.27 -4.80
C GLN A 254 35.42 -0.45 -4.99
N LEU A 255 34.51 -0.89 -5.87
CA LEU A 255 33.25 -0.20 -6.14
C LEU A 255 32.10 -1.21 -6.23
N CYS A 256 31.30 -1.25 -5.18
CA CYS A 256 30.05 -2.01 -5.18
C CYS A 256 28.94 -1.15 -5.80
N PRO A 257 28.13 -1.68 -6.73
CA PRO A 257 26.97 -0.96 -7.23
C PRO A 257 25.98 -0.71 -6.10
N THR A 258 25.37 0.47 -6.10
CA THR A 258 24.30 0.86 -5.17
C THR A 258 22.94 0.48 -5.77
N PRO A 259 22.30 -0.62 -5.32
CA PRO A 259 21.02 -1.02 -5.86
C PRO A 259 19.89 -0.13 -5.38
N VAL A 260 18.96 0.17 -6.30
CA VAL A 260 17.73 0.93 -6.01
C VAL A 260 16.70 0.07 -5.27
N LYS A 261 16.69 -1.24 -5.53
CA LYS A 261 15.82 -2.21 -4.86
C LYS A 261 16.62 -3.00 -3.80
N PRO A 262 16.04 -3.36 -2.65
CA PRO A 262 14.69 -2.99 -2.20
C PRO A 262 14.60 -1.49 -1.89
N ILE A 263 13.46 -0.88 -2.24
CA ILE A 263 13.27 0.58 -2.17
C ILE A 263 13.40 1.12 -0.74
N SER A 264 13.07 0.30 0.26
CA SER A 264 13.14 0.64 1.69
C SER A 264 14.53 1.05 2.15
N GLU A 265 15.57 0.55 1.50
CA GLU A 265 16.96 0.87 1.86
C GLU A 265 17.52 2.05 1.05
N PHE A 266 16.91 2.38 -0.08
CA PHE A 266 17.49 3.34 -1.01
C PHE A 266 17.55 4.76 -0.43
N SER A 267 16.58 5.16 0.39
CA SER A 267 16.61 6.50 1.01
C SER A 267 17.89 6.73 1.82
N SER A 268 18.31 5.75 2.63
CA SER A 268 19.56 5.87 3.40
C SER A 268 20.81 5.74 2.53
N LYS A 269 20.76 4.98 1.44
CA LYS A 269 21.84 4.93 0.44
C LYS A 269 22.00 6.28 -0.29
N TRP A 270 20.88 6.93 -0.60
CA TRP A 270 20.83 8.25 -1.23
C TRP A 270 21.43 9.33 -0.33
N ASP A 271 21.08 9.37 0.96
CA ASP A 271 21.66 10.32 1.91
C ASP A 271 23.18 10.17 2.02
N LYS A 272 23.67 8.92 2.08
CA LYS A 272 25.11 8.61 2.08
C LYS A 272 25.80 9.06 0.80
N LEU A 273 25.16 8.85 -0.35
CA LEU A 273 25.69 9.29 -1.65
C LEU A 273 25.79 10.81 -1.71
N MET A 274 24.71 11.53 -1.37
CA MET A 274 24.75 13.00 -1.34
C MET A 274 25.88 13.52 -0.45
N HIS A 275 26.03 12.96 0.76
CA HIS A 275 27.13 13.32 1.65
C HIS A 275 28.50 13.04 1.01
N THR A 276 28.69 11.86 0.41
CA THR A 276 29.92 11.46 -0.27
C THR A 276 30.30 12.41 -1.39
N VAL A 277 29.34 12.81 -2.23
CA VAL A 277 29.57 13.76 -3.32
C VAL A 277 29.97 15.13 -2.77
N VAL A 278 29.24 15.65 -1.77
CA VAL A 278 29.49 16.98 -1.17
C VAL A 278 30.88 17.09 -0.56
N ILE A 279 31.38 16.05 0.12
CA ILE A 279 32.69 16.07 0.79
C ILE A 279 33.85 15.68 -0.12
N SER A 280 33.57 15.19 -1.33
CA SER A 280 34.57 14.71 -2.27
C SER A 280 35.61 15.79 -2.58
N LYS A 281 36.88 15.38 -2.67
CA LYS A 281 37.99 16.26 -3.06
C LYS A 281 38.31 16.20 -4.56
N LYS A 282 37.54 15.41 -5.31
CA LYS A 282 37.69 15.33 -6.77
C LYS A 282 37.21 16.64 -7.40
N LYS A 283 37.77 16.99 -8.56
CA LYS A 283 37.26 18.11 -9.36
C LYS A 283 35.96 17.73 -10.08
N GLU A 284 35.91 16.48 -10.55
CA GLU A 284 34.76 15.90 -11.22
C GLU A 284 34.36 14.61 -10.49
N PHE A 285 33.05 14.37 -10.39
CA PHE A 285 32.49 13.15 -9.80
C PHE A 285 31.49 12.53 -10.78
N VAL A 286 31.74 11.30 -11.24
CA VAL A 286 30.94 10.63 -12.26
C VAL A 286 29.96 9.65 -11.63
N VAL A 287 28.66 9.94 -11.75
CA VAL A 287 27.58 9.05 -11.31
C VAL A 287 27.01 8.32 -12.52
N ALA A 288 27.20 7.01 -12.57
CA ALA A 288 26.57 6.16 -13.57
C ALA A 288 25.25 5.59 -13.06
N VAL A 289 24.21 5.60 -13.89
CA VAL A 289 22.94 4.92 -13.63
C VAL A 289 22.75 3.81 -14.66
N VAL A 290 22.79 2.57 -14.21
CA VAL A 290 22.61 1.38 -15.04
C VAL A 290 21.14 0.99 -15.06
N GLY A 291 20.52 1.08 -16.24
CA GLY A 291 19.12 0.78 -16.46
C GLY A 291 18.33 2.00 -16.96
N ALA A 292 18.16 2.11 -18.28
CA ALA A 292 17.40 3.20 -18.92
C ALA A 292 15.90 2.91 -19.09
N GLY A 293 15.27 2.19 -18.15
CA GLY A 293 13.82 2.11 -18.04
C GLY A 293 13.21 3.42 -17.51
N ALA A 294 11.89 3.54 -17.49
CA ALA A 294 11.22 4.75 -17.00
C ALA A 294 11.66 5.14 -15.57
N GLY A 295 11.73 4.17 -14.64
CA GLY A 295 12.18 4.43 -13.27
C GLY A 295 13.65 4.85 -13.17
N GLY A 296 14.54 4.29 -14.00
CA GLY A 296 15.96 4.66 -14.00
C GLY A 296 16.20 6.03 -14.63
N VAL A 297 15.48 6.38 -15.69
CA VAL A 297 15.50 7.73 -16.29
C VAL A 297 14.95 8.77 -15.31
N GLU A 298 13.82 8.48 -14.67
CA GLU A 298 13.22 9.38 -13.67
C GLU A 298 14.16 9.59 -12.48
N LEU A 299 14.72 8.50 -11.95
CA LEU A 299 15.66 8.55 -10.82
C LEU A 299 16.94 9.31 -11.18
N MET A 300 17.51 9.06 -12.36
CA MET A 300 18.67 9.78 -12.89
C MET A 300 18.43 11.30 -12.88
N LEU A 301 17.33 11.73 -13.50
CA LEU A 301 16.98 13.15 -13.58
C LEU A 301 16.69 13.74 -12.19
N SER A 302 16.09 12.97 -11.28
CA SER A 302 15.89 13.39 -9.89
C SER A 302 17.19 13.58 -9.12
N MET A 303 18.14 12.65 -9.27
CA MET A 303 19.45 12.76 -8.62
C MET A 303 20.25 13.94 -9.18
N GLU A 304 20.21 14.15 -10.49
CA GLU A 304 20.88 15.25 -11.17
C GLU A 304 20.35 16.60 -10.70
N ALA A 305 19.04 16.81 -10.75
CA ALA A 305 18.43 18.04 -10.26
C ALA A 305 18.70 18.29 -8.77
N ARG A 306 18.73 17.24 -7.92
CA ARG A 306 19.03 17.39 -6.49
C ARG A 306 20.48 17.79 -6.25
N LEU A 307 21.42 17.07 -6.87
CA LEU A 307 22.84 17.31 -6.67
C LEU A 307 23.27 18.66 -7.22
N GLU A 308 22.75 19.08 -8.38
CA GLU A 308 23.00 20.42 -8.93
C GLU A 308 22.61 21.51 -7.91
N ASN A 309 21.38 21.44 -7.38
CA ASN A 309 20.88 22.40 -6.39
C ASN A 309 21.67 22.39 -5.07
N VAL A 310 22.01 21.21 -4.57
CA VAL A 310 22.75 21.08 -3.30
C VAL A 310 24.17 21.61 -3.48
N LEU A 311 24.88 21.18 -4.51
CA LEU A 311 26.30 21.50 -4.71
C LEU A 311 26.52 22.98 -5.06
N ALA A 312 25.53 23.66 -5.63
CA ALA A 312 25.55 25.12 -5.80
C ALA A 312 25.75 25.89 -4.47
N THR A 313 25.44 25.28 -3.33
CA THR A 313 25.64 25.87 -2.00
C THR A 313 27.02 25.57 -1.38
N TYR A 314 27.84 24.74 -2.01
CA TYR A 314 29.14 24.31 -1.53
C TYR A 314 30.26 24.77 -2.49
N PRO A 315 31.02 25.84 -2.18
CA PRO A 315 31.99 26.42 -3.11
C PRO A 315 33.12 25.48 -3.56
N ASN A 316 33.43 24.45 -2.77
CA ASN A 316 34.51 23.50 -3.04
C ASN A 316 33.98 22.12 -3.48
N ALA A 317 32.69 22.01 -3.82
CA ALA A 317 32.09 20.77 -4.28
C ALA A 317 32.60 20.39 -5.69
N PRO A 318 32.65 19.08 -6.01
CA PRO A 318 32.95 18.63 -7.37
C PRO A 318 31.86 19.04 -8.36
N THR A 319 32.23 19.18 -9.63
CA THR A 319 31.26 19.12 -10.74
C THR A 319 30.81 17.67 -10.92
N VAL A 320 29.50 17.42 -10.87
CA VAL A 320 28.97 16.06 -11.07
C VAL A 320 28.63 15.84 -12.54
N LYS A 321 29.10 14.73 -13.10
CA LYS A 321 28.72 14.26 -14.44
C LYS A 321 27.85 13.02 -14.31
N PHE A 322 26.78 12.97 -15.08
CA PHE A 322 25.86 11.85 -15.09
C PHE A 322 25.99 11.03 -16.37
N VAL A 323 26.03 9.71 -16.20
CA VAL A 323 26.08 8.75 -17.32
C VAL A 323 24.92 7.76 -17.21
N LEU A 324 23.99 7.79 -18.16
CA LEU A 324 22.89 6.84 -18.23
C LEU A 324 23.27 5.67 -19.14
N VAL A 325 23.21 4.46 -18.62
CA VAL A 325 23.64 3.24 -19.32
C VAL A 325 22.41 2.40 -19.69
N ALA A 326 22.25 2.14 -20.98
CA ALA A 326 21.17 1.36 -21.55
C ALA A 326 21.71 0.16 -22.33
N ASN A 327 21.22 -1.04 -22.03
CA ASN A 327 21.55 -2.23 -22.82
C ASN A 327 20.77 -2.32 -24.15
N LYS A 328 19.81 -1.42 -24.38
CA LYS A 328 19.05 -1.31 -25.62
C LYS A 328 19.49 -0.07 -26.40
N GLY A 329 19.09 0.00 -27.66
CA GLY A 329 19.34 1.14 -28.54
C GLY A 329 18.46 2.37 -28.27
N VAL A 330 17.63 2.35 -27.21
CA VAL A 330 16.72 3.44 -26.83
C VAL A 330 16.57 3.52 -25.32
N VAL A 331 16.24 4.71 -24.82
CA VAL A 331 15.78 4.95 -23.44
C VAL A 331 14.27 4.71 -23.34
N CYS A 332 13.77 4.36 -22.16
CA CYS A 332 12.36 4.05 -21.92
C CYS A 332 11.76 3.03 -22.93
N PRO A 333 12.38 1.86 -23.15
CA PRO A 333 11.99 0.93 -24.22
C PRO A 333 10.56 0.36 -24.08
N SER A 334 9.97 0.41 -22.88
CA SER A 334 8.59 0.00 -22.62
C SER A 334 7.53 1.07 -22.95
N HIS A 335 7.95 2.26 -23.39
CA HIS A 335 7.08 3.38 -23.73
C HIS A 335 7.08 3.65 -25.23
N ASN A 336 6.08 4.39 -25.72
CA ASN A 336 5.97 4.71 -27.13
C ASN A 336 7.12 5.61 -27.62
N ILE A 337 7.37 5.60 -28.93
CA ILE A 337 8.46 6.35 -29.58
C ILE A 337 8.45 7.85 -29.23
N ARG A 338 7.27 8.47 -29.07
CA ARG A 338 7.20 9.90 -28.73
C ARG A 338 7.79 10.17 -27.35
N VAL A 339 7.47 9.34 -26.35
CA VAL A 339 8.05 9.40 -25.00
C VAL A 339 9.55 9.16 -25.05
N GLN A 340 10.02 8.18 -25.84
CA GLN A 340 11.45 7.91 -26.00
C GLN A 340 12.20 9.12 -26.58
N SER A 341 11.65 9.74 -27.62
CA SER A 341 12.21 10.96 -28.24
C SER A 341 12.23 12.15 -27.30
N ILE A 342 11.16 12.34 -26.51
CA ILE A 342 11.09 13.40 -25.49
C ILE A 342 12.20 13.22 -24.46
N PHE A 343 12.36 12.01 -23.89
CA PHE A 343 13.41 11.77 -22.91
C PHE A 343 14.82 11.86 -23.51
N ALA A 344 15.03 11.39 -24.74
CA ALA A 344 16.30 11.58 -25.43
C ALA A 344 16.65 13.07 -25.60
N ARG A 345 15.66 13.91 -25.92
CA ARG A 345 15.83 15.36 -25.98
C ARG A 345 16.17 15.95 -24.62
N ILE A 346 15.41 15.63 -23.56
CA ILE A 346 15.64 16.15 -22.20
C ILE A 346 17.01 15.75 -21.66
N LEU A 347 17.42 14.48 -21.84
CA LEU A 347 18.73 14.00 -21.41
C LEU A 347 19.85 14.75 -22.11
N LYS A 348 19.69 15.04 -23.41
CA LYS A 348 20.65 15.85 -24.19
C LYS A 348 20.69 17.31 -23.73
N GLU A 349 19.53 17.92 -23.47
CA GLU A 349 19.41 19.30 -22.97
C GLU A 349 20.07 19.47 -21.59
N ARG A 350 20.09 18.42 -20.76
CA ARG A 350 20.77 18.38 -19.45
C ARG A 350 22.22 17.89 -19.51
N GLU A 351 22.79 17.76 -20.71
CA GLU A 351 24.18 17.31 -20.90
C GLU A 351 24.49 15.93 -20.26
N ILE A 352 23.47 15.08 -20.09
CA ILE A 352 23.63 13.73 -19.56
C ILE A 352 24.17 12.83 -20.67
N LEU A 353 25.30 12.16 -20.41
CA LEU A 353 25.87 11.20 -21.36
C LEU A 353 25.01 9.93 -21.37
N VAL A 354 24.48 9.57 -22.54
CA VAL A 354 23.68 8.35 -22.70
C VAL A 354 24.46 7.31 -23.49
N LEU A 355 24.76 6.17 -22.87
CA LEU A 355 25.42 5.03 -23.50
C LEU A 355 24.41 3.97 -23.88
N LEU A 356 24.10 3.90 -25.16
CA LEU A 356 23.18 2.93 -25.74
C LEU A 356 23.90 1.65 -26.14
N ASN A 357 23.14 0.55 -26.20
CA ASN A 357 23.64 -0.80 -26.48
C ASN A 357 24.84 -1.19 -25.59
N PHE A 358 24.92 -0.65 -24.38
CA PHE A 358 25.99 -0.90 -23.42
C PHE A 358 25.50 -1.94 -22.43
N GLN A 359 25.74 -3.21 -22.74
CA GLN A 359 25.42 -4.33 -21.84
C GLN A 359 26.55 -4.45 -20.83
N VAL A 360 26.31 -3.98 -19.60
CA VAL A 360 27.29 -4.11 -18.51
C VAL A 360 27.55 -5.59 -18.23
N GLU A 361 28.83 -5.95 -18.23
CA GLU A 361 29.33 -7.29 -17.93
C GLU A 361 30.01 -7.32 -16.56
N SER A 362 30.81 -6.30 -16.24
CA SER A 362 31.52 -6.21 -14.97
C SER A 362 31.73 -4.77 -14.50
N ILE A 363 32.02 -4.64 -13.21
CA ILE A 363 32.54 -3.42 -12.58
C ILE A 363 33.93 -3.77 -12.05
N ASP A 364 34.99 -3.21 -12.63
CA ASP A 364 36.38 -3.47 -12.26
C ASP A 364 37.03 -2.20 -11.72
N GLY A 365 37.38 -2.20 -10.43
CA GLY A 365 37.86 -0.99 -9.76
C GLY A 365 36.81 0.13 -9.83
N SER A 366 37.17 1.25 -10.44
CA SER A 366 36.28 2.38 -10.74
C SER A 366 35.77 2.37 -12.19
N ARG A 367 35.70 1.21 -12.86
CA ARG A 367 35.36 1.10 -14.28
C ARG A 367 34.13 0.23 -14.51
N LEU A 368 33.17 0.76 -15.25
CA LEU A 368 32.05 -0.02 -15.78
C LEU A 368 32.43 -0.59 -17.14
N VAL A 369 32.41 -1.91 -17.29
CA VAL A 369 32.86 -2.62 -18.50
C VAL A 369 31.66 -3.26 -19.21
N ALA A 370 31.56 -3.03 -20.51
CA ALA A 370 30.56 -3.64 -21.39
C ALA A 370 31.06 -4.96 -21.99
N ALA A 371 30.10 -5.81 -22.35
CA ALA A 371 30.34 -7.08 -23.04
C ALA A 371 31.05 -6.95 -24.40
N ASP A 372 31.07 -5.76 -25.00
CA ASP A 372 31.80 -5.47 -26.25
C ASP A 372 33.19 -4.85 -26.02
N GLY A 373 33.65 -4.83 -24.76
CA GLY A 373 34.96 -4.31 -24.36
C GLY A 373 35.03 -2.80 -24.16
N ARG A 374 33.95 -2.04 -24.43
CA ARG A 374 33.89 -0.62 -24.05
C ARG A 374 33.92 -0.49 -22.53
N ALA A 375 34.59 0.53 -22.01
CA ALA A 375 34.64 0.80 -20.58
C ALA A 375 34.57 2.31 -20.29
N ILE A 376 33.98 2.66 -19.15
CA ILE A 376 33.93 4.05 -18.65
C ILE A 376 34.40 4.12 -17.20
N GLU A 377 35.11 5.20 -16.87
CA GLU A 377 35.47 5.52 -15.47
C GLU A 377 34.26 6.12 -14.76
N ILE A 378 33.99 5.65 -13.55
CA ILE A 378 32.85 6.04 -12.73
C ILE A 378 33.26 6.13 -11.26
N ASP A 379 32.61 7.01 -10.50
CA ASP A 379 32.83 7.17 -9.06
C ASP A 379 31.71 6.53 -8.23
N GLU A 380 30.51 6.46 -8.80
CA GLU A 380 29.34 5.81 -8.21
C GLU A 380 28.55 5.06 -9.29
N CYS A 381 28.01 3.90 -8.94
CA CYS A 381 27.19 3.08 -9.84
C CYS A 381 25.81 2.82 -9.23
N ILE A 382 24.80 3.56 -9.67
CA ILE A 382 23.40 3.31 -9.31
C ILE A 382 22.83 2.20 -10.17
N TRP A 383 22.37 1.12 -9.54
CA TRP A 383 21.87 -0.06 -10.22
C TRP A 383 20.34 -0.10 -10.22
N CYS A 384 19.76 0.26 -11.36
CA CYS A 384 18.31 0.38 -11.59
C CYS A 384 17.82 -0.60 -12.69
N THR A 385 18.38 -1.82 -12.69
CA THR A 385 18.03 -2.87 -13.68
C THR A 385 16.83 -3.70 -13.22
N ASN A 386 16.59 -4.81 -13.91
CA ASN A 386 15.52 -5.75 -13.59
C ASN A 386 15.58 -6.21 -12.13
N ALA A 387 14.39 -6.46 -11.59
CA ALA A 387 14.21 -7.08 -10.28
C ALA A 387 14.50 -8.59 -10.34
N SER A 388 14.98 -9.14 -9.23
CA SER A 388 15.00 -10.57 -8.91
C SER A 388 13.99 -10.86 -7.78
N ALA A 389 13.63 -12.13 -7.60
CA ALA A 389 12.87 -12.56 -6.43
C ALA A 389 13.78 -12.71 -5.20
N GLN A 390 13.18 -12.78 -4.01
CA GLN A 390 13.94 -13.17 -2.81
C GLN A 390 14.28 -14.66 -2.86
N GLU A 391 15.52 -15.01 -2.56
CA GLU A 391 16.07 -16.36 -2.77
C GLU A 391 15.28 -17.45 -2.03
N TRP A 392 14.90 -17.18 -0.78
CA TRP A 392 14.18 -18.15 0.06
C TRP A 392 12.81 -18.56 -0.48
N LEU A 393 12.21 -17.79 -1.41
CA LEU A 393 10.93 -18.16 -2.03
C LEU A 393 11.05 -19.46 -2.82
N ALA A 394 12.17 -19.68 -3.51
CA ALA A 394 12.39 -20.92 -4.26
C ALA A 394 12.49 -22.14 -3.34
N ASP A 395 13.06 -21.95 -2.15
CA ASP A 395 13.26 -23.01 -1.15
C ASP A 395 11.99 -23.30 -0.32
N SER A 396 10.93 -22.52 -0.48
CA SER A 396 9.67 -22.66 0.28
C SER A 396 8.77 -23.80 -0.19
N GLY A 397 9.11 -24.46 -1.31
CA GLY A 397 8.27 -25.45 -1.97
C GLY A 397 7.07 -24.86 -2.74
N LEU A 398 6.96 -23.52 -2.79
CA LEU A 398 6.00 -22.83 -3.65
C LEU A 398 6.47 -22.85 -5.11
N ALA A 399 5.52 -22.91 -6.04
CA ALA A 399 5.83 -22.81 -7.45
C ALA A 399 6.39 -21.42 -7.77
N THR A 400 7.60 -21.38 -8.34
CA THR A 400 8.26 -20.15 -8.79
C THR A 400 8.54 -20.19 -10.29
N ASN A 401 8.67 -19.03 -10.92
CA ASN A 401 9.14 -18.94 -12.31
C ASN A 401 10.67 -19.04 -12.37
N THR A 402 11.25 -18.98 -13.57
CA THR A 402 12.71 -19.07 -13.75
C THR A 402 13.50 -17.95 -13.08
N GLY A 403 12.86 -16.82 -12.76
CA GLY A 403 13.45 -15.72 -11.99
C GLY A 403 13.20 -15.80 -10.49
N GLY A 404 12.65 -16.92 -9.99
CA GLY A 404 12.34 -17.15 -8.58
C GLY A 404 11.04 -16.50 -8.07
N PHE A 405 10.29 -15.79 -8.93
CA PHE A 405 9.06 -15.11 -8.51
C PHE A 405 7.93 -16.12 -8.27
N LEU A 406 7.13 -15.89 -7.22
CA LEU A 406 6.00 -16.75 -6.86
C LEU A 406 4.97 -16.78 -7.99
N ARG A 407 4.67 -17.96 -8.54
CA ARG A 407 3.65 -18.13 -9.58
C ARG A 407 2.27 -18.14 -8.97
N VAL A 408 1.40 -17.23 -9.43
CA VAL A 408 0.03 -17.10 -8.94
C VAL A 408 -1.01 -17.23 -10.05
N LYS A 409 -2.16 -17.79 -9.69
CA LYS A 409 -3.36 -17.89 -10.53
C LYS A 409 -4.04 -16.52 -10.66
N ASP A 410 -5.06 -16.44 -11.49
CA ASP A 410 -5.87 -15.22 -11.65
C ASP A 410 -6.59 -14.80 -10.36
N THR A 411 -6.74 -15.72 -9.40
CA THR A 411 -7.26 -15.47 -8.04
C THR A 411 -6.20 -14.95 -7.05
N LEU A 412 -4.96 -14.73 -7.52
CA LEU A 412 -3.77 -14.41 -6.71
C LEU A 412 -3.33 -15.53 -5.75
N GLN A 413 -3.93 -16.71 -5.83
CA GLN A 413 -3.45 -17.89 -5.10
C GLN A 413 -2.16 -18.43 -5.72
N SER A 414 -1.28 -19.00 -4.90
CA SER A 414 -0.18 -19.83 -5.35
C SER A 414 -0.68 -20.93 -6.30
N GLU A 415 0.13 -21.22 -7.32
CA GLU A 415 -0.19 -22.25 -8.31
C GLU A 415 -0.41 -23.62 -7.66
N ASN A 416 0.43 -23.99 -6.69
CA ASN A 416 0.51 -25.33 -6.13
C ASN A 416 0.03 -25.47 -4.66
N VAL A 417 -0.25 -24.37 -3.96
CA VAL A 417 -0.73 -24.40 -2.56
C VAL A 417 -1.95 -23.49 -2.36
N GLU A 418 -3.13 -24.06 -2.08
CA GLU A 418 -4.40 -23.32 -2.13
C GLU A 418 -4.57 -22.22 -1.07
N ASN A 419 -4.02 -22.40 0.13
CA ASN A 419 -4.18 -21.44 1.23
C ASN A 419 -3.12 -20.33 1.24
N ILE A 420 -2.32 -20.21 0.19
CA ILE A 420 -1.24 -19.23 0.07
C ILE A 420 -1.54 -18.30 -1.10
N PHE A 421 -1.41 -17.00 -0.87
CA PHE A 421 -1.63 -15.93 -1.84
C PHE A 421 -0.33 -15.13 -2.08
N GLY A 422 -0.24 -14.49 -3.23
CA GLY A 422 0.88 -13.63 -3.58
C GLY A 422 0.43 -12.38 -4.33
N ALA A 423 1.03 -11.25 -4.02
CA ALA A 423 0.80 -9.99 -4.70
C ALA A 423 2.08 -9.14 -4.76
N GLY A 424 2.01 -8.00 -5.43
CA GLY A 424 3.14 -7.11 -5.61
C GLY A 424 4.23 -7.67 -6.53
N ASP A 425 5.42 -7.09 -6.40
CA ASP A 425 6.55 -7.42 -7.27
C ASP A 425 7.08 -8.85 -7.08
N CYS A 426 6.82 -9.50 -5.93
CA CYS A 426 7.25 -10.89 -5.69
C CYS A 426 6.40 -11.93 -6.42
N ALA A 427 5.20 -11.56 -6.90
CA ALA A 427 4.26 -12.47 -7.54
C ALA A 427 4.28 -12.32 -9.07
N ASP A 428 4.07 -13.43 -9.78
CA ASP A 428 3.97 -13.52 -11.23
C ASP A 428 2.66 -14.19 -11.63
N MET A 429 1.74 -13.42 -12.20
CA MET A 429 0.44 -13.93 -12.65
C MET A 429 0.61 -14.73 -13.94
N ILE A 430 0.35 -16.04 -13.87
CA ILE A 430 0.66 -17.00 -14.95
C ILE A 430 0.02 -16.61 -16.28
N ASN A 431 -1.27 -16.25 -16.29
CA ASN A 431 -2.00 -15.89 -17.51
C ASN A 431 -1.83 -14.43 -17.92
N HIS A 432 -1.27 -13.60 -17.03
CA HIS A 432 -1.24 -12.15 -17.18
C HIS A 432 0.11 -11.56 -16.71
N PRO A 433 1.23 -11.91 -17.35
CA PRO A 433 2.54 -11.39 -16.97
C PRO A 433 2.56 -9.85 -17.09
N ARG A 434 3.06 -9.19 -16.05
CA ARG A 434 3.19 -7.73 -15.98
C ARG A 434 4.57 -7.30 -15.51
N PRO A 435 5.06 -6.13 -15.95
CA PRO A 435 6.25 -5.52 -15.39
C PRO A 435 6.13 -5.38 -13.87
N LYS A 436 7.23 -5.59 -13.14
CA LYS A 436 7.32 -5.44 -11.69
C LYS A 436 7.35 -3.94 -11.32
N ALA A 437 6.15 -3.34 -11.32
CA ALA A 437 5.93 -1.91 -11.12
C ALA A 437 4.79 -1.67 -10.12
N GLY A 438 4.96 -0.65 -9.26
CA GLY A 438 4.04 -0.35 -8.15
C GLY A 438 2.58 -0.13 -8.58
N VAL A 439 2.33 0.33 -9.82
CA VAL A 439 0.98 0.53 -10.36
C VAL A 439 0.17 -0.78 -10.45
N PHE A 440 0.83 -1.93 -10.65
CA PHE A 440 0.18 -3.24 -10.64
C PHE A 440 -0.01 -3.75 -9.22
N ALA A 441 1.00 -3.58 -8.35
CA ALA A 441 0.92 -3.95 -6.94
C ALA A 441 -0.27 -3.28 -6.23
N VAL A 442 -0.41 -1.95 -6.36
CA VAL A 442 -1.53 -1.21 -5.76
C VAL A 442 -2.89 -1.75 -6.23
N ARG A 443 -2.99 -2.19 -7.49
CA ARG A 443 -4.25 -2.71 -8.06
C ARG A 443 -4.54 -4.17 -7.72
N GLN A 444 -3.58 -4.91 -7.18
CA GLN A 444 -3.79 -6.26 -6.65
C GLN A 444 -4.40 -6.23 -5.23
N GLY A 445 -4.31 -5.13 -4.49
CA GLY A 445 -4.88 -4.99 -3.15
C GLY A 445 -6.38 -5.33 -3.04
N PRO A 446 -7.28 -4.71 -3.84
CA PRO A 446 -8.71 -5.00 -3.80
C PRO A 446 -9.09 -6.48 -4.05
N PRO A 447 -8.66 -7.12 -5.16
CA PRO A 447 -8.99 -8.53 -5.40
C PRO A 447 -8.34 -9.46 -4.36
N LEU A 448 -7.13 -9.13 -3.87
CA LEU A 448 -6.50 -9.89 -2.79
C LEU A 448 -7.34 -9.85 -1.51
N ALA A 449 -7.79 -8.66 -1.08
CA ALA A 449 -8.63 -8.53 0.11
C ALA A 449 -9.95 -9.30 -0.02
N ALA A 450 -10.60 -9.23 -1.19
CA ALA A 450 -11.83 -9.98 -1.47
C ALA A 450 -11.59 -11.50 -1.39
N ASN A 451 -10.51 -11.99 -1.99
CA ASN A 451 -10.21 -13.42 -2.03
C ASN A 451 -9.75 -13.97 -0.67
N LEU A 452 -8.99 -13.21 0.12
CA LEU A 452 -8.65 -13.60 1.49
C LEU A 452 -9.91 -13.79 2.36
N ARG A 453 -10.89 -12.88 2.27
CA ARG A 453 -12.18 -13.03 2.97
C ARG A 453 -12.94 -14.27 2.52
N ARG A 454 -13.10 -14.43 1.21
CA ARG A 454 -13.82 -15.57 0.61
C ARG A 454 -13.17 -16.89 1.03
N TYR A 455 -11.84 -16.95 1.05
CA TYR A 455 -11.10 -18.14 1.44
C TYR A 455 -11.24 -18.44 2.93
N VAL A 456 -11.12 -17.44 3.82
CA VAL A 456 -11.35 -17.65 5.26
C VAL A 456 -12.79 -18.08 5.54
N ARG A 457 -13.79 -17.47 4.88
CA ARG A 457 -15.18 -17.90 4.97
C ARG A 457 -15.36 -19.35 4.52
N LYS A 458 -14.65 -19.79 3.47
CA LYS A 458 -14.63 -21.20 3.02
C LYS A 458 -14.11 -22.13 4.12
N LEU A 459 -13.07 -21.73 4.85
CA LEU A 459 -12.51 -22.51 5.96
C LEU A 459 -13.43 -22.56 7.19
N ILE A 460 -14.26 -21.54 7.41
CA ILE A 460 -15.19 -21.47 8.55
C ILE A 460 -16.51 -22.19 8.21
N ASN A 461 -17.08 -21.92 7.04
CA ASN A 461 -18.31 -22.51 6.58
C ASN A 461 -18.27 -22.76 5.06
N PRO A 462 -17.92 -23.99 4.62
CA PRO A 462 -17.77 -24.33 3.21
C PRO A 462 -19.03 -24.08 2.37
N SER A 463 -20.23 -24.14 2.97
CA SER A 463 -21.51 -23.96 2.24
C SER A 463 -21.88 -22.49 1.98
N ASN A 464 -21.19 -21.53 2.61
CA ASN A 464 -21.44 -20.10 2.47
C ASN A 464 -20.32 -19.34 1.73
N ALA A 465 -19.31 -20.06 1.23
CA ALA A 465 -18.22 -19.44 0.48
C ALA A 465 -18.56 -19.38 -1.01
N GLY A 466 -18.81 -18.18 -1.50
CA GLY A 466 -18.79 -17.93 -2.95
C GLY A 466 -17.41 -18.23 -3.55
N PRO A 467 -17.32 -18.47 -4.86
CA PRO A 467 -16.05 -18.72 -5.52
C PRO A 467 -15.10 -17.54 -5.34
N LEU A 468 -13.79 -17.81 -5.42
CA LEU A 468 -12.79 -16.75 -5.48
C LEU A 468 -12.95 -15.95 -6.77
N GLU A 469 -12.68 -14.66 -6.69
CA GLU A 469 -12.78 -13.73 -7.80
C GLU A 469 -11.51 -13.76 -8.63
N HIS A 470 -11.68 -13.75 -9.96
CA HIS A 470 -10.57 -13.59 -10.88
C HIS A 470 -10.20 -12.11 -10.98
N TYR A 471 -8.90 -11.83 -11.00
CA TYR A 471 -8.34 -10.52 -11.24
C TYR A 471 -7.69 -10.48 -12.62
N TYR A 472 -8.07 -9.47 -13.40
CA TYR A 472 -7.52 -9.21 -14.72
C TYR A 472 -6.78 -7.87 -14.68
N PRO A 473 -5.43 -7.86 -14.63
CA PRO A 473 -4.68 -6.62 -14.56
C PRO A 473 -4.80 -5.85 -15.88
N GLN A 474 -4.93 -4.52 -15.77
CA GLN A 474 -5.00 -3.62 -16.91
C GLN A 474 -3.86 -3.85 -17.92
N SER A 475 -4.17 -3.80 -19.21
CA SER A 475 -3.19 -3.96 -20.29
C SER A 475 -2.33 -2.71 -20.49
N SER A 476 -2.87 -1.53 -20.16
CA SER A 476 -2.16 -0.25 -20.20
C SER A 476 -2.49 0.60 -18.98
N PHE A 477 -1.62 1.54 -18.68
CA PHE A 477 -1.80 2.51 -17.59
C PHE A 477 -1.24 3.87 -18.02
N LEU A 478 -1.69 4.92 -17.33
CA LEU A 478 -1.07 6.23 -17.43
C LEU A 478 0.21 6.22 -16.58
N GLY A 479 1.37 6.32 -17.23
CA GLY A 479 2.63 6.63 -16.56
C GLY A 479 2.87 8.13 -16.59
N ILE A 480 3.15 8.75 -15.46
CA ILE A 480 3.62 10.15 -15.38
C ILE A 480 5.03 10.09 -14.80
N ILE A 481 6.01 10.39 -15.64
CA ILE A 481 7.43 10.21 -15.34
C ILE A 481 8.03 11.60 -15.12
N GLY A 482 8.55 11.86 -13.93
CA GLY A 482 9.20 13.12 -13.58
C GLY A 482 10.55 13.32 -14.25
N THR A 483 11.01 14.57 -14.27
CA THR A 483 12.33 14.95 -14.78
C THR A 483 13.20 15.58 -13.70
N GLY A 484 13.01 15.20 -12.44
CA GLY A 484 13.69 15.77 -11.27
C GLY A 484 13.28 17.19 -10.88
N THR A 485 12.68 17.94 -11.79
CA THR A 485 12.06 19.24 -11.56
C THR A 485 10.53 19.12 -11.53
N LYS A 486 9.81 20.24 -11.48
CA LYS A 486 8.33 20.27 -11.59
C LYS A 486 7.83 20.03 -13.02
N TYR A 487 8.58 19.30 -13.84
CA TYR A 487 8.24 18.95 -15.21
C TYR A 487 8.11 17.43 -15.32
N CYS A 488 7.13 16.95 -16.10
CA CYS A 488 6.88 15.53 -16.26
C CYS A 488 6.51 15.19 -17.70
N VAL A 489 6.68 13.92 -18.05
CA VAL A 489 6.28 13.33 -19.32
C VAL A 489 5.25 12.23 -19.03
N ALA A 490 4.05 12.38 -19.56
CA ALA A 490 2.99 11.41 -19.47
C ALA A 490 2.97 10.47 -20.68
N SER A 491 2.71 9.20 -20.42
CA SER A 491 2.65 8.11 -21.39
C SER A 491 1.38 7.32 -21.22
N ARG A 492 0.57 7.18 -22.29
CA ARG A 492 -0.58 6.27 -22.32
C ARG A 492 -0.87 5.81 -23.75
N GLY A 493 -0.70 4.52 -24.03
CA GLY A 493 -0.81 4.01 -25.40
C GLY A 493 0.13 4.76 -26.35
N GLU A 494 -0.41 5.33 -27.42
CA GLU A 494 0.35 6.13 -28.40
C GLU A 494 0.48 7.62 -28.02
N MET A 495 -0.19 8.05 -26.96
CA MET A 495 -0.15 9.44 -26.50
C MET A 495 1.10 9.71 -25.67
N ALA A 496 1.69 10.88 -25.91
CA ALA A 496 2.73 11.47 -25.09
C ALA A 496 2.37 12.93 -24.84
N LEU A 497 2.41 13.36 -23.59
CA LEU A 497 2.24 14.76 -23.19
C LEU A 497 3.40 15.14 -22.29
N GLU A 498 3.84 16.39 -22.33
CA GLU A 498 4.88 16.89 -21.44
C GLU A 498 4.52 18.29 -20.93
N GLY A 499 4.94 18.63 -19.72
CA GLY A 499 4.64 19.92 -19.13
C GLY A 499 4.65 19.93 -17.60
N GLU A 500 4.64 21.13 -17.04
CA GLU A 500 4.63 21.33 -15.58
C GLU A 500 3.28 21.01 -14.93
N TRP A 501 2.17 21.17 -15.66
CA TRP A 501 0.84 20.83 -15.15
C TRP A 501 0.71 19.32 -14.84
N LEU A 502 1.49 18.47 -15.50
CA LEU A 502 1.55 17.03 -15.22
C LEU A 502 2.19 16.73 -13.86
N TYR A 503 3.13 17.57 -13.42
CA TYR A 503 3.69 17.47 -12.07
C TYR A 503 2.60 17.70 -11.02
N ALA A 504 1.78 18.74 -11.17
CA ALA A 504 0.67 19.00 -10.25
C ALA A 504 -0.33 17.84 -10.20
N LEU A 505 -0.60 17.20 -11.36
CA LEU A 505 -1.44 16.01 -11.41
C LEU A 505 -0.78 14.81 -10.71
N LYS A 506 0.50 14.54 -10.96
CA LYS A 506 1.25 13.45 -10.31
C LYS A 506 1.28 13.66 -8.79
N ASP A 507 1.64 14.85 -8.34
CA ASP A 507 1.69 15.23 -6.94
C ASP A 507 0.32 15.04 -6.26
N TRP A 508 -0.76 15.46 -6.91
CA TRP A 508 -2.11 15.24 -6.40
C TRP A 508 -2.48 13.75 -6.30
N ILE A 509 -2.15 12.94 -7.31
CA ILE A 509 -2.42 11.48 -7.29
C ILE A 509 -1.68 10.83 -6.13
N ASP A 510 -0.38 11.10 -6.02
CA ASP A 510 0.50 10.47 -5.05
C ASP A 510 0.15 10.90 -3.61
N ARG A 511 -0.06 12.20 -3.36
CA ARG A 511 -0.49 12.71 -2.04
C ARG A 511 -1.87 12.23 -1.66
N LYS A 512 -2.82 12.15 -2.60
CA LYS A 512 -4.16 11.61 -2.34
C LYS A 512 -4.10 10.14 -1.95
N TRP A 513 -3.24 9.36 -2.60
CA TRP A 513 -3.05 7.95 -2.24
C TRP A 513 -2.45 7.82 -0.84
N MET A 514 -1.38 8.58 -0.55
CA MET A 514 -0.72 8.58 0.77
C MET A 514 -1.63 9.06 1.90
N ALA A 515 -2.45 10.09 1.66
CA ALA A 515 -3.44 10.58 2.63
C ALA A 515 -4.39 9.45 3.08
N GLY A 516 -4.74 8.54 2.17
CA GLY A 516 -5.55 7.37 2.45
C GLY A 516 -4.95 6.37 3.47
N TYR A 517 -3.64 6.40 3.71
CA TYR A 517 -2.95 5.51 4.65
C TYR A 517 -2.34 6.26 5.85
N SER A 518 -2.57 7.57 5.94
CA SER A 518 -2.00 8.44 6.97
C SER A 518 -3.10 9.26 7.65
N SER A 519 -3.50 10.39 7.06
CA SER A 519 -4.40 11.38 7.65
C SER A 519 -5.89 11.08 7.47
N GLN A 520 -6.26 10.26 6.48
CA GLN A 520 -7.65 9.93 6.13
C GLN A 520 -8.04 8.50 6.50
N LEU A 521 -7.32 7.86 7.43
CA LEU A 521 -7.84 6.65 8.03
C LEU A 521 -9.17 6.99 8.73
N PRO A 522 -10.27 6.26 8.45
CA PRO A 522 -11.56 6.55 9.07
C PRO A 522 -11.41 6.65 10.59
N LEU A 523 -11.93 7.72 11.17
CA LEU A 523 -12.02 7.83 12.63
C LEU A 523 -12.80 6.62 13.14
N MET A 524 -12.21 5.88 14.09
CA MET A 524 -12.96 4.84 14.78
C MET A 524 -14.15 5.51 15.44
N SER A 525 -15.37 5.07 15.09
CA SER A 525 -16.51 5.24 15.98
C SER A 525 -16.10 4.59 17.29
N ARG A 526 -15.87 5.40 18.33
CA ARG A 526 -15.91 4.86 19.68
C ARG A 526 -17.28 4.17 19.79
N PRO A 527 -17.39 2.96 20.35
CA PRO A 527 -18.71 2.47 20.73
C PRO A 527 -19.29 3.56 21.63
N ASP A 528 -20.35 4.22 21.15
CA ASP A 528 -21.07 5.19 21.94
C ASP A 528 -21.51 4.44 23.21
N GLY A 529 -21.02 4.92 24.34
CA GLY A 529 -21.42 4.39 25.63
C GLY A 529 -22.92 4.59 25.77
N ASP A 530 -23.61 3.49 26.02
CA ASP A 530 -24.93 3.38 26.65
C ASP A 530 -25.99 4.39 26.18
N GLU A 531 -26.70 4.06 25.10
CA GLU A 531 -28.12 4.40 25.01
C GLU A 531 -28.93 3.20 25.51
N GLU A 532 -29.54 3.37 26.69
CA GLU A 532 -30.46 2.44 27.32
C GLU A 532 -31.72 2.27 26.45
N GLU A 533 -31.72 1.25 25.59
CA GLU A 533 -32.97 0.68 25.08
C GLU A 533 -33.36 -0.57 25.87
N ASP A 534 -34.65 -0.61 26.19
CA ASP A 534 -35.33 -1.51 27.12
C ASP A 534 -35.36 -2.95 26.56
N VAL A 535 -34.40 -3.80 26.94
CA VAL A 535 -34.33 -5.20 26.50
C VAL A 535 -34.39 -6.19 27.67
N ASN A 536 -35.36 -7.10 27.54
CA ASN A 536 -35.75 -8.25 28.37
C ASN A 536 -34.72 -8.83 29.36
N ASP A 537 -35.18 -9.12 30.58
CA ASP A 537 -34.43 -9.60 31.77
C ASP A 537 -33.57 -10.87 31.53
N SER A 538 -33.95 -11.70 30.55
CA SER A 538 -33.17 -12.90 30.16
C SER A 538 -31.85 -12.57 29.46
N LEU A 539 -31.78 -11.45 28.73
CA LEU A 539 -30.55 -11.00 28.07
C LEU A 539 -29.59 -10.35 29.08
N LYS A 540 -30.11 -9.63 30.09
CA LYS A 540 -29.32 -9.05 31.21
C LYS A 540 -28.54 -10.10 32.01
N LYS A 541 -29.08 -11.32 32.14
CA LYS A 541 -28.38 -12.45 32.81
C LYS A 541 -27.24 -13.03 31.95
N LEU A 542 -27.42 -13.09 30.63
CA LEU A 542 -26.39 -13.58 29.70
C LEU A 542 -25.29 -12.53 29.46
N THR A 543 -25.64 -11.24 29.38
CA THR A 543 -24.64 -10.15 29.27
C THR A 543 -23.87 -9.93 30.56
N LYS A 544 -24.45 -10.09 31.76
CA LYS A 544 -23.67 -10.12 33.02
C LYS A 544 -22.69 -11.30 33.10
N ALA A 545 -23.05 -12.46 32.55
CA ALA A 545 -22.14 -13.61 32.50
C ALA A 545 -21.01 -13.43 31.46
N SER A 546 -21.29 -12.74 30.35
CA SER A 546 -20.29 -12.43 29.31
C SER A 546 -19.37 -11.25 29.68
N ALA A 547 -19.90 -10.26 30.41
CA ALA A 547 -19.15 -9.10 30.91
C ALA A 547 -18.21 -9.43 32.07
N MET A 548 -18.32 -10.62 32.68
CA MET A 548 -17.43 -11.09 33.75
C MET A 548 -16.36 -12.10 33.28
N ARG A 549 -15.89 -12.00 32.04
CA ARG A 549 -14.57 -12.56 31.71
C ARG A 549 -13.48 -11.54 32.03
N CYS A 550 -13.25 -11.35 33.34
CA CYS A 550 -11.98 -10.78 33.81
C CYS A 550 -10.84 -11.59 33.18
N GLY A 551 -10.09 -11.00 32.25
CA GLY A 551 -8.81 -11.55 31.77
C GLY A 551 -7.80 -11.80 32.90
N GLY A 552 -8.08 -11.34 34.13
CA GLY A 552 -7.29 -11.61 35.32
C GLY A 552 -7.65 -12.88 36.10
N CYS A 553 -8.84 -13.46 35.97
CA CYS A 553 -9.22 -14.61 36.83
C CYS A 553 -8.90 -15.96 36.19
N GLY A 554 -8.92 -16.06 34.85
CA GLY A 554 -8.57 -17.29 34.13
C GLY A 554 -7.06 -17.57 34.05
N ALA A 555 -6.22 -16.57 34.34
CA ALA A 555 -4.76 -16.71 34.41
C ALA A 555 -4.23 -16.96 35.83
N LYS A 556 -5.11 -16.93 36.84
CA LYS A 556 -4.73 -17.21 38.24
C LYS A 556 -4.64 -18.70 38.44
N VAL A 557 -3.46 -19.14 38.88
CA VAL A 557 -3.24 -20.49 39.37
C VAL A 557 -4.24 -20.75 40.51
N GLY A 558 -4.95 -21.87 40.46
CA GLY A 558 -5.91 -22.23 41.51
C GLY A 558 -5.22 -22.28 42.88
N LYS A 559 -5.91 -21.85 43.93
CA LYS A 559 -5.37 -21.72 45.31
C LYS A 559 -4.56 -22.94 45.74
N SER A 560 -5.08 -24.15 45.53
CA SER A 560 -4.40 -25.40 45.92
C SER A 560 -3.10 -25.67 45.17
N VAL A 561 -3.04 -25.27 43.89
CA VAL A 561 -1.82 -25.42 43.08
C VAL A 561 -0.78 -24.38 43.50
N LEU A 562 -1.21 -23.14 43.78
CA LEU A 562 -0.34 -22.09 44.30
C LEU A 562 0.22 -22.46 45.68
N GLU A 563 -0.63 -22.92 46.60
CA GLU A 563 -0.20 -23.38 47.94
C GLU A 563 0.80 -24.54 47.85
N ARG A 564 0.58 -25.50 46.95
CA ARG A 564 1.51 -26.62 46.72
C ARG A 564 2.86 -26.16 46.18
N VAL A 565 2.88 -25.18 45.27
CA VAL A 565 4.14 -24.65 44.71
C VAL A 565 4.86 -23.77 45.74
N MET A 566 4.14 -22.90 46.46
CA MET A 566 4.66 -22.04 47.51
C MET A 566 5.24 -22.83 48.69
N SER A 567 4.60 -23.93 49.10
CA SER A 567 5.10 -24.79 50.19
C SER A 567 6.39 -25.54 49.84
N GLY A 568 6.72 -25.67 48.55
CA GLY A 568 7.99 -26.24 48.09
C GLY A 568 9.11 -25.21 47.91
N MET A 569 8.84 -23.92 48.09
CA MET A 569 9.84 -22.86 47.94
C MET A 569 10.36 -22.41 49.31
N SER A 570 11.69 -22.32 49.43
CA SER A 570 12.37 -21.66 50.55
C SER A 570 13.06 -20.40 50.04
N PRO A 571 12.32 -19.30 49.83
CA PRO A 571 12.89 -18.08 49.30
C PRO A 571 13.93 -17.51 50.28
N PRO A 572 15.08 -17.04 49.80
CA PRO A 572 16.11 -16.46 50.66
C PRO A 572 15.59 -15.15 51.27
N THR A 573 15.53 -15.09 52.60
CA THR A 573 15.23 -13.85 53.32
C THR A 573 16.51 -13.04 53.53
N ARG A 574 16.39 -11.73 53.36
CA ARG A 574 17.48 -10.78 53.51
C ARG A 574 17.07 -9.73 54.54
N PRO A 575 17.92 -9.41 55.54
CA PRO A 575 17.57 -8.47 56.61
C PRO A 575 17.31 -7.04 56.10
N GLU A 576 17.74 -6.71 54.89
CA GLU A 576 17.50 -5.42 54.24
C GLU A 576 16.06 -5.29 53.70
N VAL A 577 15.30 -6.39 53.60
CA VAL A 577 13.90 -6.38 53.14
C VAL A 577 12.99 -6.18 54.36
N THR A 578 12.40 -4.99 54.47
CA THR A 578 11.59 -4.57 55.63
C THR A 578 10.12 -4.94 55.48
N ILE A 579 9.61 -4.92 54.25
CA ILE A 579 8.29 -5.44 53.90
C ILE A 579 8.51 -6.41 52.74
N GLY A 580 8.13 -7.66 52.91
CA GLY A 580 8.41 -8.74 51.96
C GLY A 580 7.42 -9.90 52.15
N LEU A 581 7.90 -11.13 52.00
CA LEU A 581 7.09 -12.36 51.95
C LEU A 581 6.20 -12.62 53.18
N ASP A 582 6.52 -12.00 54.31
CA ASP A 582 5.81 -12.16 55.58
C ASP A 582 4.61 -11.20 55.69
N ALA A 583 4.49 -10.26 54.76
CA ALA A 583 3.37 -9.33 54.63
C ALA A 583 2.59 -9.64 53.33
N PRO A 584 1.25 -9.69 53.36
CA PRO A 584 0.44 -9.99 52.19
C PRO A 584 0.33 -8.74 51.28
N ASP A 585 1.41 -8.41 50.58
CA ASP A 585 1.47 -7.28 49.65
C ASP A 585 2.24 -7.66 48.37
N ASP A 586 1.90 -7.05 47.23
CA ASP A 586 2.55 -7.27 45.92
C ASP A 586 3.80 -6.39 45.72
N CYS A 587 4.22 -5.74 46.80
CA CYS A 587 5.33 -4.81 46.89
C CYS A 587 6.33 -5.24 47.98
N ALA A 588 7.61 -5.26 47.63
CA ALA A 588 8.69 -5.41 48.58
C ALA A 588 9.33 -4.05 48.88
N VAL A 589 9.58 -3.75 50.16
CA VAL A 589 10.31 -2.54 50.57
C VAL A 589 11.68 -2.93 51.09
N ILE A 590 12.72 -2.36 50.48
CA ILE A 590 14.12 -2.65 50.74
C ILE A 590 14.79 -1.40 51.29
N THR A 591 15.54 -1.54 52.38
CA THR A 591 16.32 -0.46 52.98
C THR A 591 17.76 -0.51 52.45
N PHE A 592 18.27 0.61 51.95
CA PHE A 592 19.66 0.73 51.51
C PHE A 592 20.48 1.62 52.48
N GLY A 593 21.55 1.04 53.06
CA GLY A 593 22.58 1.73 53.86
C GLY A 593 22.51 1.48 55.37
N ASP A 594 23.67 1.49 56.05
CA ASP A 594 23.88 1.12 57.46
C ASP A 594 23.54 2.19 58.51
N THR A 595 22.85 3.27 58.15
CA THR A 595 22.50 4.34 59.10
C THR A 595 20.99 4.47 59.27
N LYS A 596 20.53 4.84 60.48
CA LYS A 596 19.11 4.98 60.89
C LYS A 596 18.29 6.03 60.10
N GLN A 597 18.75 6.44 58.91
CA GLN A 597 18.08 7.28 57.91
C GLN A 597 18.30 6.71 56.48
N GLY A 598 18.37 5.38 56.33
CA GLY A 598 18.52 4.72 55.03
C GLY A 598 17.36 4.99 54.09
N ALA A 599 17.66 5.16 52.79
CA ALA A 599 16.63 5.35 51.77
C ALA A 599 15.81 4.07 51.61
N LEU A 600 14.49 4.19 51.67
CA LEU A 600 13.56 3.09 51.41
C LEU A 600 13.25 3.03 49.92
N VAL A 601 13.40 1.84 49.34
CA VAL A 601 13.03 1.54 47.95
C VAL A 601 11.87 0.57 47.97
N ALA A 602 10.71 1.01 47.49
CA ALA A 602 9.56 0.15 47.23
C ALA A 602 9.65 -0.41 45.81
N GLN A 603 9.58 -1.72 45.67
CA GLN A 603 9.62 -2.45 44.42
C GLN A 603 8.38 -3.34 44.33
N THR A 604 7.43 -2.94 43.49
CA THR A 604 6.21 -3.72 43.22
C THR A 604 6.34 -4.53 41.93
N VAL A 605 5.67 -5.66 41.91
CA VAL A 605 5.53 -6.54 40.73
C VAL A 605 4.17 -6.32 40.04
N ASP A 606 3.44 -5.26 40.39
CA ASP A 606 2.19 -4.88 39.72
C ASP A 606 2.45 -4.54 38.25
N PHE A 607 2.34 -5.56 37.42
CA PHE A 607 2.17 -5.42 35.99
C PHE A 607 0.67 -5.30 35.73
N PHE A 608 0.21 -4.14 35.23
CA PHE A 608 -0.98 -4.13 34.41
C PHE A 608 -0.84 -5.20 33.33
N SER A 609 -1.89 -6.00 33.15
CA SER A 609 -1.96 -7.03 32.12
C SER A 609 -1.40 -6.49 30.80
N ILE A 610 -0.34 -7.14 30.33
CA ILE A 610 0.26 -6.92 29.03
C ILE A 610 -0.86 -6.96 27.97
N PHE A 611 -1.10 -5.84 27.28
CA PHE A 611 -1.97 -5.75 26.09
C PHE A 611 -1.36 -6.45 24.85
N TYR A 612 -0.36 -7.32 25.04
CA TYR A 612 0.32 -8.08 23.98
C TYR A 612 0.20 -9.59 24.19
N ARG A 613 -0.45 -10.29 23.25
CA ARG A 613 -0.36 -11.74 23.10
C ARG A 613 1.04 -12.12 22.57
N ARG A 614 1.99 -12.41 23.47
CA ARG A 614 3.19 -13.22 23.16
C ARG A 614 3.15 -14.53 23.94
N PRO A 615 3.52 -15.68 23.35
CA PRO A 615 3.94 -16.84 24.11
C PRO A 615 5.43 -16.69 24.50
N LEU A 616 5.69 -16.72 25.81
CA LEU A 616 6.92 -17.10 26.53
C LEU A 616 8.29 -16.57 26.04
N CYS A 617 8.86 -15.63 26.80
CA CYS A 617 10.23 -15.67 27.38
C CYS A 617 10.48 -14.38 28.16
N PHE A 618 10.65 -14.48 29.48
CA PHE A 618 10.95 -13.37 30.38
C PHE A 618 12.44 -13.00 30.34
N ARG A 619 12.73 -11.70 30.20
CA ARG A 619 13.96 -11.07 30.70
C ARG A 619 13.58 -9.64 31.15
N PRO A 620 13.68 -9.29 32.44
CA PRO A 620 13.36 -7.95 32.88
C PRO A 620 14.62 -7.11 32.92
N ASP A 621 14.73 -6.10 32.05
CA ASP A 621 15.54 -4.90 32.32
C ASP A 621 15.08 -3.76 31.41
N CYS A 622 14.35 -2.81 31.98
CA CYS A 622 14.20 -1.47 31.40
C CYS A 622 14.06 -0.44 32.53
N HIS A 623 15.15 0.30 32.76
CA HIS A 623 15.16 1.53 33.55
C HIS A 623 14.35 2.63 32.84
N LYS A 624 13.53 3.38 33.60
CA LYS A 624 13.00 4.69 33.18
C LYS A 624 13.78 5.82 33.86
N PRO A 625 14.12 6.91 33.15
CA PRO A 625 14.72 8.10 33.74
C PRO A 625 13.66 8.93 34.48
N ARG A 626 14.03 9.45 35.65
CA ARG A 626 13.22 10.37 36.46
C ARG A 626 13.10 11.74 35.78
N ALA A 627 11.87 12.19 35.56
CA ALA A 627 11.56 13.62 35.44
C ALA A 627 11.22 14.16 36.84
N LYS A 628 11.72 15.37 37.13
CA LYS A 628 11.57 16.09 38.40
C LYS A 628 10.14 16.47 38.72
#